data_AF-A0A4R0RG39-F1
#
_entry.id   AF-A0A4R0RG39-F1
#
_cell.length_a   1.000
_cell.length_b   1.000
_cell.length_c   1.000
_cell.angle_alpha   90.00
_cell.angle_beta   90.00
_cell.angle_gamma   90.00
#
_symmetry.space_group_name_H-M   'P 1'
#
loop_
_entity.id
_entity.type
_entity.pdbx_description
1 polymer ?
#
loop_
_entity_poly.entity_id
_entity_poly.type
_entity_poly.pdbx_seq_one_letter_code
_entity_poly.pdbx_strand_id
1 'polypeptide(L)'
;MRPSNFVRTTGPVTSMKTDATGYTPRVSLNGLPTATPTMAEIATIAGLTITVPGILSGAWTVLKAAYDLYGSVDRRRQQMQVLLDRCGDLIAQIARHLQANRDAAKPTMDEARSLEAACQSVKDIMDVLAKKGFMWCMMHQDKIDNSIAVAERNISDAFSLFNVVAHLDGARFRRELAAARVQDQAVLSRKLEQLSENDQLILSAIQDQNGVHRRLEDLLIAISKHIQDRPRGNTPEDMFLTNAANVLHRISGGRSNLPPDWVLSSLEVEFDQRDLIGQGSFGRIFKGEWNGAVVAIKQMYVEDARELSSKDRKAMLKEVKTWSRLQHPNVLSLYGACLENTVPFLVMKHCQYGNICGYIKKQPQVSEAERVRLSYDVVSGLAYLHSKQIVHADLKGVNVLVGDDHRAVLTDFGLSITLDDIRTRSASSTHHGATQGTLRWMAPECLDGKPSSKAADVYALGITFWEIFSDGDIPLKGVPERDNAAAQLRISTHFLDSAATRPSAPPIPLIPLPLGTESISSERWRSTVSAHRPEWTRGNPPVFVDSVTFPQVLTDKPYTYRVVKGGEDLGVKPSYEVQQDGSQTVNLLEYNQGYGVHETTPVEVYAVDPDDERETLVAEWNNPKRR
;
A
#
# COMPACT_ATOMS: atom_id res chain seq x y z
N MET A 1 63.13 -21.99 16.16
CA MET A 1 63.87 -21.82 14.88
C MET A 1 63.75 -23.10 14.07
N ARG A 2 63.61 -22.97 12.74
CA ARG A 2 63.46 -24.00 11.68
C ARG A 2 64.56 -25.13 11.72
N PRO A 3 64.60 -26.08 10.77
CA PRO A 3 63.68 -27.21 10.48
C PRO A 3 64.46 -28.54 10.17
N SER A 4 63.81 -29.69 9.97
CA SER A 4 64.31 -30.91 9.26
C SER A 4 63.28 -32.06 9.44
N ASN A 5 62.99 -33.02 8.54
CA ASN A 5 63.68 -33.55 7.36
C ASN A 5 62.70 -34.32 6.41
N PHE A 6 63.16 -34.43 5.15
CA PHE A 6 62.98 -35.44 4.08
C PHE A 6 62.14 -36.72 4.37
N VAL A 7 61.16 -37.16 3.54
CA VAL A 7 61.12 -37.70 2.14
C VAL A 7 61.10 -39.26 2.06
N ARG A 8 60.00 -39.76 1.46
CA ARG A 8 59.73 -40.99 0.65
C ARG A 8 60.12 -42.40 1.16
N THR A 9 59.13 -43.32 1.11
CA THR A 9 59.02 -44.46 0.16
C THR A 9 57.67 -45.19 0.30
N THR A 10 57.41 -46.11 -0.63
CA THR A 10 56.17 -46.64 -1.22
C THR A 10 55.55 -47.90 -0.59
N GLY A 11 54.21 -48.02 -0.66
CA GLY A 11 53.39 -49.26 -0.62
C GLY A 11 53.10 -49.86 0.77
N PRO A 12 51.98 -50.59 1.03
CA PRO A 12 51.22 -51.45 0.10
C PRO A 12 49.67 -51.30 0.14
N VAL A 13 49.00 -52.20 -0.59
CA VAL A 13 47.57 -52.33 -0.90
C VAL A 13 46.74 -53.03 0.20
N THR A 14 45.42 -52.73 0.25
CA THR A 14 44.25 -53.36 0.96
C THR A 14 44.16 -53.20 2.49
N SER A 15 43.04 -52.85 3.15
CA SER A 15 41.61 -52.71 2.77
C SER A 15 40.82 -51.82 3.77
N MET A 16 39.65 -51.33 3.34
CA MET A 16 38.49 -50.79 4.08
C MET A 16 38.60 -49.45 4.86
N LYS A 17 37.98 -48.39 4.29
CA LYS A 17 36.86 -47.63 4.90
C LYS A 17 36.35 -46.50 3.99
N THR A 18 35.05 -46.57 3.67
CA THR A 18 34.05 -45.49 3.46
C THR A 18 34.42 -44.29 2.57
N ASP A 19 33.81 -44.26 1.37
CA ASP A 19 33.87 -43.17 0.40
C ASP A 19 33.09 -41.92 0.83
N ALA A 20 33.64 -40.79 0.43
CA ALA A 20 33.11 -39.44 0.54
C ALA A 20 32.61 -38.95 -0.83
N THR A 21 31.66 -38.00 -0.78
CA THR A 21 31.44 -36.89 -1.74
C THR A 21 31.13 -37.19 -3.21
N GLY A 22 30.07 -36.55 -3.72
CA GLY A 22 29.85 -36.34 -5.15
C GLY A 22 28.68 -35.41 -5.42
N TYR A 23 28.94 -34.32 -6.15
CA TYR A 23 28.03 -33.25 -6.51
C TYR A 23 27.31 -33.52 -7.84
N THR A 24 26.25 -32.74 -8.12
CA THR A 24 25.45 -32.53 -9.38
C THR A 24 24.25 -33.46 -9.63
N PRO A 25 23.19 -33.06 -10.41
CA PRO A 25 22.73 -31.73 -10.86
C PRO A 25 21.20 -31.47 -10.66
N ARG A 26 20.76 -30.25 -11.02
CA ARG A 26 19.37 -29.82 -11.31
C ARG A 26 18.58 -30.82 -12.16
N VAL A 27 17.30 -31.02 -11.83
CA VAL A 27 16.27 -31.53 -12.75
C VAL A 27 15.07 -30.59 -12.75
N SER A 28 14.64 -30.24 -13.97
CA SER A 28 13.48 -29.41 -14.31
C SER A 28 12.16 -29.93 -13.78
N LEU A 29 11.29 -28.97 -13.44
CA LEU A 29 9.83 -29.06 -13.55
C LEU A 29 9.44 -29.62 -14.92
N ASN A 30 8.83 -30.80 -14.96
CA ASN A 30 7.83 -31.19 -15.94
C ASN A 30 7.24 -32.54 -15.52
N GLY A 31 5.98 -32.52 -15.10
CA GLY A 31 5.23 -33.71 -14.72
C GLY A 31 4.21 -33.39 -13.64
N LEU A 32 3.08 -32.80 -14.02
CA LEU A 32 1.85 -32.93 -13.24
C LEU A 32 1.58 -34.43 -12.99
N PRO A 33 1.42 -34.90 -11.75
CA PRO A 33 0.55 -36.02 -11.52
C PRO A 33 -0.87 -35.45 -11.44
N THR A 34 -1.65 -35.69 -12.48
CA THR A 34 -3.11 -35.75 -12.36
C THR A 34 -3.43 -36.77 -11.26
N ALA A 35 -3.64 -36.27 -10.03
CA ALA A 35 -3.89 -37.12 -8.87
C ALA A 35 -5.27 -37.76 -8.99
N THR A 36 -5.29 -39.06 -9.29
CA THR A 36 -6.42 -39.95 -9.00
C THR A 36 -6.46 -40.20 -7.48
N PRO A 37 -7.62 -40.09 -6.81
CA PRO A 37 -7.69 -40.17 -5.36
C PRO A 37 -7.85 -41.63 -4.92
N THR A 38 -6.77 -42.33 -4.57
CA THR A 38 -6.87 -43.70 -4.06
C THR A 38 -5.73 -44.07 -3.12
N MET A 39 -5.97 -43.95 -1.81
CA MET A 39 -5.85 -44.99 -0.77
C MET A 39 -5.72 -44.33 0.60
N ALA A 40 -6.38 -44.90 1.61
CA ALA A 40 -6.35 -44.38 2.98
C ALA A 40 -4.99 -44.70 3.62
N GLU A 41 -4.28 -43.68 4.14
CA GLU A 41 -2.96 -43.83 4.75
C GLU A 41 -3.08 -43.94 6.28
N ILE A 42 -2.35 -44.87 6.89
CA ILE A 42 -2.15 -44.89 8.35
C ILE A 42 -1.18 -43.76 8.68
N ALA A 43 -1.63 -42.76 9.42
CA ALA A 43 -0.81 -41.65 9.82
C ALA A 43 -0.84 -41.45 11.33
N THR A 44 0.31 -41.09 11.90
CA THR A 44 0.48 -40.87 13.34
C THR A 44 0.85 -39.42 13.64
N ILE A 45 0.09 -38.77 14.53
CA ILE A 45 0.38 -37.43 15.08
C ILE A 45 0.10 -37.46 16.58
N ALA A 46 1.03 -37.03 17.43
CA ALA A 46 0.84 -36.92 18.89
C ALA A 46 0.22 -38.16 19.58
N GLY A 47 0.50 -39.38 19.07
CA GLY A 47 -0.06 -40.63 19.59
C GLY A 47 -1.40 -41.07 18.98
N LEU A 48 -2.07 -40.21 18.20
CA LEU A 48 -3.23 -40.57 17.37
C LEU A 48 -2.74 -41.33 16.14
N THR A 49 -3.03 -42.63 16.06
CA THR A 49 -2.80 -43.44 14.85
C THR A 49 -4.14 -43.76 14.23
N ILE A 50 -4.47 -43.09 13.13
CA ILE A 50 -5.74 -43.26 12.42
C ILE A 50 -5.49 -43.47 10.92
N THR A 51 -6.32 -44.27 10.28
CA THR A 51 -6.35 -44.37 8.82
C THR A 51 -7.17 -43.22 8.27
N VAL A 52 -6.50 -42.24 7.67
CA VAL A 52 -7.14 -41.00 7.19
C VAL A 52 -7.80 -41.25 5.83
N PRO A 53 -9.12 -41.06 5.70
CA PRO A 53 -9.78 -41.11 4.40
C PRO A 53 -9.19 -40.08 3.44
N GLY A 54 -9.01 -40.43 2.16
CA GLY A 54 -8.38 -39.52 1.18
C GLY A 54 -9.06 -38.15 1.06
N ILE A 55 -10.37 -38.05 1.34
CA ILE A 55 -11.09 -36.78 1.34
C ILE A 55 -10.65 -35.82 2.47
N LEU A 56 -10.05 -36.34 3.55
CA LEU A 56 -9.56 -35.57 4.69
C LEU A 56 -8.04 -35.35 4.65
N SER A 57 -7.36 -35.77 3.58
CA SER A 57 -5.89 -35.72 3.51
C SER A 57 -5.36 -34.28 3.63
N GLY A 58 -6.03 -33.31 3.00
CA GLY A 58 -5.65 -31.89 3.09
C GLY A 58 -5.65 -31.37 4.52
N ALA A 59 -6.78 -31.53 5.23
CA ALA A 59 -6.90 -31.15 6.63
C ALA A 59 -5.85 -31.84 7.53
N TRP A 60 -5.59 -33.12 7.30
CA TRP A 60 -4.60 -33.87 8.06
C TRP A 60 -3.16 -33.37 7.82
N THR A 61 -2.78 -33.09 6.57
CA THR A 61 -1.46 -32.54 6.25
C THR A 61 -1.23 -31.19 6.93
N VAL A 62 -2.25 -30.33 6.92
CA VAL A 62 -2.19 -29.02 7.58
C VAL A 62 -2.08 -29.19 9.10
N LEU A 63 -2.88 -30.06 9.71
CA LEU A 63 -2.82 -30.35 11.14
C LEU A 63 -1.44 -30.90 11.55
N LYS A 64 -0.85 -31.78 10.75
CA LYS A 64 0.50 -32.29 10.99
C LYS A 64 1.54 -31.18 11.03
N ALA A 65 1.51 -30.30 10.03
CA ALA A 65 2.41 -29.16 9.98
C ALA A 65 2.21 -28.22 11.19
N ALA A 66 0.98 -28.06 11.67
CA ALA A 66 0.70 -27.30 12.89
C ALA A 66 1.32 -27.97 14.14
N TYR A 67 1.15 -29.29 14.33
CA TYR A 67 1.80 -30.01 15.44
C TYR A 67 3.33 -29.97 15.37
N ASP A 68 3.93 -30.05 14.19
CA ASP A 68 5.38 -29.93 14.01
C ASP A 68 5.91 -28.56 14.49
N LEU A 69 5.10 -27.50 14.34
CA LEU A 69 5.41 -26.15 14.86
C LEU A 69 5.19 -26.03 16.37
N TYR A 70 4.36 -26.87 17.00
CA TYR A 70 3.98 -26.75 18.42
C TYR A 70 5.17 -26.72 19.38
N GLY A 71 6.22 -27.49 19.06
CA GLY A 71 7.46 -27.51 19.85
C GLY A 71 8.14 -26.14 19.94
N SER A 72 8.01 -25.30 18.91
CA SER A 72 8.60 -23.97 18.82
C SER A 72 7.77 -22.85 19.43
N VAL A 73 6.52 -23.13 19.83
CA VAL A 73 5.60 -22.14 20.41
C VAL A 73 5.76 -22.08 21.93
N ASP A 74 6.22 -20.94 22.43
CA ASP A 74 6.41 -20.66 23.86
C ASP A 74 5.21 -19.94 24.51
N ARG A 75 4.40 -19.25 23.70
CA ARG A 75 3.27 -18.41 24.14
C ARG A 75 1.93 -18.99 23.75
N ARG A 76 0.91 -18.73 24.58
CA ARG A 76 -0.47 -19.22 24.37
C ARG A 76 -0.54 -20.73 24.14
N ARG A 77 0.38 -21.45 24.78
CA ARG A 77 0.67 -22.84 24.48
C ARG A 77 -0.51 -23.73 24.84
N GLN A 78 -1.18 -23.45 25.96
CA GLN A 78 -2.36 -24.21 26.38
C GLN A 78 -3.52 -23.97 25.43
N GLN A 79 -3.77 -22.72 25.01
CA GLN A 79 -4.81 -22.42 24.03
C GLN A 79 -4.54 -23.15 22.71
N MET A 80 -3.30 -23.11 22.20
CA MET A 80 -2.93 -23.81 20.96
C MET A 80 -3.08 -25.33 21.08
N GLN A 81 -2.74 -25.91 22.23
CA GLN A 81 -2.95 -27.32 22.48
C GLN A 81 -4.44 -27.70 22.38
N VAL A 82 -5.31 -26.95 23.04
CA VAL A 82 -6.76 -27.19 23.00
C VAL A 82 -7.30 -27.12 21.56
N LEU A 83 -6.85 -26.14 20.76
CA LEU A 83 -7.27 -26.04 19.35
C LEU A 83 -6.76 -27.19 18.49
N LEU A 84 -5.51 -27.61 18.67
CA LEU A 84 -4.89 -28.73 17.95
C LEU A 84 -5.59 -30.05 18.28
N ASP A 85 -5.75 -30.34 19.57
CA ASP A 85 -6.40 -31.55 20.06
C ASP A 85 -7.85 -31.61 19.55
N ARG A 86 -8.53 -30.47 19.50
CA ARG A 86 -9.88 -30.36 18.96
C ARG A 86 -9.97 -30.68 17.47
N CYS A 87 -9.02 -30.20 16.67
CA CYS A 87 -8.94 -30.54 15.25
C CYS A 87 -8.63 -32.04 15.06
N GLY A 88 -7.71 -32.59 15.85
CA GLY A 88 -7.36 -34.01 15.83
C GLY A 88 -8.54 -34.91 16.18
N ASP A 89 -9.28 -34.56 17.24
CA ASP A 89 -10.48 -35.27 17.66
C ASP A 89 -11.56 -35.27 16.59
N LEU A 90 -11.78 -34.15 15.88
CA LEU A 90 -12.74 -34.08 14.79
C LEU A 90 -12.38 -35.05 13.66
N ILE A 91 -11.13 -34.97 13.18
CA ILE A 91 -10.66 -35.85 12.10
C ILE A 91 -10.75 -37.32 12.53
N ALA A 92 -10.36 -37.65 13.76
CA ALA A 92 -10.43 -39.01 14.28
C ALA A 92 -11.87 -39.52 14.44
N GLN A 93 -12.81 -38.66 14.82
CA GLN A 93 -14.23 -39.01 14.91
C GLN A 93 -14.84 -39.27 13.52
N ILE A 94 -14.58 -38.39 12.55
CA ILE A 94 -15.06 -38.57 11.17
C ILE A 94 -14.44 -39.83 10.53
N ALA A 95 -13.13 -40.02 10.69
CA ALA A 95 -12.44 -41.19 10.16
C ALA A 95 -13.02 -42.49 10.73
N ARG A 96 -13.27 -42.56 12.05
CA ARG A 96 -13.91 -43.71 12.69
C ARG A 96 -15.34 -43.93 12.20
N HIS A 97 -16.13 -42.86 12.05
CA HIS A 97 -17.50 -42.97 11.55
C HIS A 97 -17.56 -43.57 10.14
N LEU A 98 -16.69 -43.09 9.25
CA LEU A 98 -16.60 -43.59 7.87
C LEU A 98 -16.06 -45.03 7.78
N GLN A 99 -15.19 -45.43 8.70
CA GLN A 99 -14.70 -46.81 8.77
C GLN A 99 -15.77 -47.77 9.33
N ALA A 100 -16.52 -47.35 10.35
CA ALA A 100 -17.52 -48.18 11.01
C ALA A 100 -18.80 -48.36 10.18
N ASN A 101 -19.13 -47.39 9.32
CA ASN A 101 -20.37 -47.40 8.55
C ASN A 101 -20.09 -47.33 7.04
N ARG A 102 -20.04 -48.50 6.38
CA ARG A 102 -19.75 -48.62 4.94
C ARG A 102 -20.79 -47.94 4.05
N ASP A 103 -22.01 -47.76 4.54
CA ASP A 103 -23.11 -47.10 3.85
C ASP A 103 -23.29 -45.64 4.29
N ALA A 104 -22.41 -45.10 5.15
CA ALA A 104 -22.47 -43.69 5.52
C ALA A 104 -22.27 -42.81 4.28
N ALA A 105 -23.05 -41.72 4.22
CA ALA A 105 -22.81 -40.67 3.25
C ALA A 105 -21.38 -40.17 3.40
N LYS A 106 -20.61 -40.20 2.31
CA LYS A 106 -19.26 -39.62 2.29
C LYS A 106 -19.39 -38.11 2.53
N PRO A 107 -18.40 -37.49 3.22
CA PRO A 107 -18.37 -36.05 3.36
C PRO A 107 -18.47 -35.37 2.00
N THR A 108 -19.15 -34.24 1.95
CA THR A 108 -19.09 -33.39 0.77
C THR A 108 -17.70 -32.75 0.66
N MET A 109 -17.33 -32.33 -0.55
CA MET A 109 -16.05 -31.60 -0.74
C MET A 109 -16.03 -30.28 0.04
N ASP A 110 -17.18 -29.66 0.26
CA ASP A 110 -17.29 -28.41 1.00
C ASP A 110 -17.11 -28.62 2.51
N GLU A 111 -17.63 -29.71 3.07
CA GLU A 111 -17.38 -30.13 4.46
C GLU A 111 -15.89 -30.39 4.71
N ALA A 112 -15.23 -31.10 3.78
CA ALA A 112 -13.80 -31.38 3.86
C ALA A 112 -12.96 -30.10 3.77
N ARG A 113 -13.31 -29.19 2.86
CA ARG A 113 -12.66 -27.87 2.75
C ARG A 113 -12.87 -27.00 3.99
N SER A 114 -14.05 -27.05 4.61
CA SER A 114 -14.32 -26.33 5.85
C SER A 114 -13.43 -26.81 6.99
N LEU A 115 -13.20 -28.12 7.09
CA LEU A 115 -12.28 -28.70 8.07
C LEU A 115 -10.82 -28.33 7.78
N GLU A 116 -10.41 -28.37 6.51
CA GLU A 116 -9.08 -27.92 6.10
C GLU A 116 -8.85 -26.45 6.45
N ALA A 117 -9.82 -25.57 6.19
CA ALA A 117 -9.76 -24.16 6.55
C ALA A 117 -9.69 -23.94 8.07
N ALA A 118 -10.37 -24.75 8.87
CA ALA A 118 -10.28 -24.71 10.32
C ALA A 118 -8.87 -25.11 10.81
N CYS A 119 -8.30 -26.20 10.30
CA CYS A 119 -6.92 -26.59 10.60
C CYS A 119 -5.91 -25.53 10.13
N GLN A 120 -6.15 -24.90 8.97
CA GLN A 120 -5.30 -23.85 8.43
C GLN A 120 -5.30 -22.61 9.33
N SER A 121 -6.47 -22.22 9.86
CA SER A 121 -6.60 -21.11 10.81
C SER A 121 -5.73 -21.33 12.06
N VAL A 122 -5.70 -22.56 12.59
CA VAL A 122 -4.84 -22.91 13.74
C VAL A 122 -3.36 -22.85 13.34
N LYS A 123 -2.99 -23.44 12.20
CA LYS A 123 -1.61 -23.43 11.71
C LYS A 123 -1.11 -21.99 11.51
N ASP A 124 -1.92 -21.11 10.96
CA ASP A 124 -1.54 -19.71 10.69
C ASP A 124 -1.24 -18.96 12.00
N ILE A 125 -2.03 -19.18 13.05
CA ILE A 125 -1.76 -18.63 14.39
C ILE A 125 -0.43 -19.17 14.93
N MET A 126 -0.18 -20.47 14.76
CA MET A 126 1.08 -21.09 15.22
C MET A 126 2.30 -20.57 14.46
N ASP A 127 2.18 -20.38 13.15
CA ASP A 127 3.21 -19.77 12.31
C ASP A 127 3.54 -18.36 12.82
N VAL A 128 2.52 -17.56 13.18
CA VAL A 128 2.71 -16.24 13.79
C VAL A 128 3.43 -16.35 15.14
N LEU A 129 2.95 -17.20 16.04
CA LEU A 129 3.52 -17.34 17.39
C LEU A 129 4.96 -17.89 17.38
N ALA A 130 5.29 -18.79 16.44
CA ALA A 130 6.63 -19.35 16.30
C ALA A 130 7.63 -18.37 15.67
N LYS A 131 7.18 -17.56 14.70
CA LYS A 131 8.07 -16.63 13.97
C LYS A 131 8.22 -15.28 14.66
N LYS A 132 7.17 -14.77 15.31
CA LYS A 132 7.16 -13.41 15.87
C LYS A 132 7.75 -13.37 17.29
N GLY A 133 8.66 -12.42 17.50
CA GLY A 133 9.34 -12.21 18.78
C GLY A 133 8.42 -11.77 19.92
N PHE A 134 8.96 -11.75 21.15
CA PHE A 134 8.22 -11.46 22.39
C PHE A 134 7.42 -10.17 22.36
N MET A 135 8.09 -9.07 22.01
CA MET A 135 7.46 -7.75 21.95
C MET A 135 6.31 -7.68 20.95
N TRP A 136 6.43 -8.33 19.78
CA TRP A 136 5.38 -8.29 18.78
C TRP A 136 4.10 -8.94 19.30
N CYS A 137 4.20 -10.15 19.87
CA CYS A 137 3.01 -10.85 20.39
C CYS A 137 2.37 -10.13 21.57
N MET A 138 3.16 -9.46 22.41
CA MET A 138 2.64 -8.67 23.54
C MET A 138 1.90 -7.42 23.05
N MET A 139 2.39 -6.74 22.02
CA MET A 139 1.75 -5.54 21.47
C MET A 139 0.55 -5.85 20.55
N HIS A 140 0.46 -7.07 20.01
CA HIS A 140 -0.60 -7.50 19.09
C HIS A 140 -1.54 -8.53 19.71
N GLN A 141 -1.76 -8.44 21.03
CA GLN A 141 -2.65 -9.35 21.75
C GLN A 141 -4.05 -9.41 21.14
N ASP A 142 -4.62 -8.27 20.76
CA ASP A 142 -5.98 -8.20 20.20
C ASP A 142 -6.05 -8.90 18.83
N LYS A 143 -5.01 -8.74 17.98
CA LYS A 143 -4.92 -9.44 16.68
C LYS A 143 -4.86 -10.95 16.89
N ILE A 144 -4.06 -11.42 17.86
CA ILE A 144 -3.95 -12.85 18.17
C ILE A 144 -5.26 -13.39 18.77
N ASP A 145 -5.87 -12.67 19.71
CA ASP A 145 -7.15 -13.06 20.32
C ASP A 145 -8.26 -13.16 19.28
N ASN A 146 -8.33 -12.20 18.35
CA ASN A 146 -9.27 -12.24 17.22
C ASN A 146 -9.02 -13.46 16.32
N SER A 147 -7.76 -13.75 15.96
CA SER A 147 -7.43 -14.94 15.16
C SER A 147 -7.82 -16.24 15.87
N ILE A 148 -7.60 -16.34 17.19
CA ILE A 148 -8.02 -17.49 18.00
C ILE A 148 -9.55 -17.63 17.99
N ALA A 149 -10.28 -16.53 18.16
CA ALA A 149 -11.75 -16.55 18.11
C ALA A 149 -12.29 -16.97 16.72
N VAL A 150 -11.62 -16.54 15.64
CA VAL A 150 -11.94 -16.99 14.27
C VAL A 150 -11.67 -18.49 14.12
N ALA A 151 -10.53 -19.00 14.60
CA ALA A 151 -10.23 -20.43 14.57
C ALA A 151 -11.24 -21.25 15.39
N GLU A 152 -11.62 -20.78 16.59
CA GLU A 152 -12.65 -21.40 17.42
C GLU A 152 -14.00 -21.52 16.68
N ARG A 153 -14.41 -20.45 15.99
CA ARG A 153 -15.62 -20.44 15.17
C ARG A 153 -15.50 -21.41 14.00
N ASN A 154 -14.42 -21.36 13.23
CA ASN A 154 -14.21 -22.25 12.07
C ASN A 154 -14.23 -23.73 12.47
N ILE A 155 -13.63 -24.08 13.62
CA ILE A 155 -13.69 -25.43 14.16
C ILE A 155 -15.12 -25.80 14.54
N SER A 156 -15.84 -24.92 15.24
CA SER A 156 -17.22 -25.16 15.66
C SER A 156 -18.19 -25.33 14.48
N ASP A 157 -18.00 -24.54 13.42
CA ASP A 157 -18.77 -24.60 12.19
C ASP A 157 -18.48 -25.92 11.45
N ALA A 158 -17.21 -26.33 11.35
CA ALA A 158 -16.83 -27.63 10.81
C ALA A 158 -17.49 -28.77 11.60
N PHE A 159 -17.42 -28.77 12.93
CA PHE A 159 -18.08 -29.78 13.78
C PHE A 159 -19.59 -29.87 13.53
N SER A 160 -20.25 -28.72 13.34
CA SER A 160 -21.69 -28.64 13.12
C SER A 160 -22.08 -29.23 11.76
N LEU A 161 -21.29 -28.96 10.71
CA LEU A 161 -21.52 -29.51 9.37
C LEU A 161 -21.48 -31.03 9.35
N PHE A 162 -20.61 -31.65 10.16
CA PHE A 162 -20.51 -33.11 10.25
C PHE A 162 -21.58 -33.77 11.15
N ASN A 163 -22.52 -33.00 11.73
CA ASN A 163 -23.60 -33.50 12.61
C ASN A 163 -23.12 -34.40 13.78
N VAL A 164 -21.86 -34.25 14.21
CA VAL A 164 -21.28 -35.06 15.28
C VAL A 164 -21.56 -34.39 16.62
N VAL A 165 -22.54 -34.89 17.40
CA VAL A 165 -22.89 -34.49 18.79
C VAL A 165 -22.61 -32.99 19.09
N ALA A 166 -23.06 -32.10 18.20
CA ALA A 166 -22.47 -30.76 18.06
C ALA A 166 -22.73 -29.82 19.25
N HIS A 167 -23.88 -29.97 19.93
CA HIS A 167 -24.29 -29.00 20.97
C HIS A 167 -23.67 -29.21 22.35
N LEU A 168 -23.46 -30.46 22.79
CA LEU A 168 -22.85 -30.74 24.10
C LEU A 168 -21.33 -30.53 24.08
N ASP A 169 -20.72 -30.67 22.91
CA ASP A 169 -19.27 -30.61 22.73
C ASP A 169 -18.75 -29.17 22.54
N GLY A 170 -19.52 -28.29 21.87
CA GLY A 170 -19.14 -26.88 21.71
C GLY A 170 -19.08 -26.09 23.02
N ALA A 171 -19.99 -26.33 23.96
CA ALA A 171 -19.97 -25.68 25.28
C ALA A 171 -18.82 -26.18 26.18
N ARG A 172 -18.40 -27.43 25.99
CA ARG A 172 -17.22 -27.99 26.64
C ARG A 172 -15.94 -27.36 26.07
N PHE A 173 -15.82 -27.35 24.74
CA PHE A 173 -14.69 -26.74 24.03
C PHE A 173 -14.44 -25.29 24.45
N ARG A 174 -15.49 -24.47 24.52
CA ARG A 174 -15.36 -23.07 24.99
C ARG A 174 -14.84 -22.95 26.43
N ARG A 175 -15.27 -23.85 27.33
CA ARG A 175 -14.79 -23.86 28.72
C ARG A 175 -13.33 -24.29 28.81
N GLU A 176 -12.93 -25.30 28.04
CA GLU A 176 -11.54 -25.76 27.97
C GLU A 176 -10.63 -24.66 27.42
N LEU A 177 -11.05 -23.97 26.35
CA LEU A 177 -10.29 -22.86 25.76
C LEU A 177 -10.20 -21.65 26.71
N ALA A 178 -11.27 -21.34 27.46
CA ALA A 178 -11.25 -20.29 28.47
C ALA A 178 -10.33 -20.64 29.65
N ALA A 179 -10.35 -21.88 30.12
CA ALA A 179 -9.44 -22.35 31.17
C ALA A 179 -7.97 -22.29 30.71
N ALA A 180 -7.71 -22.72 29.47
CA ALA A 180 -6.39 -22.62 28.85
C ALA A 180 -5.90 -21.16 28.75
N ARG A 181 -6.77 -20.22 28.38
CA ARG A 181 -6.45 -18.78 28.37
C ARG A 181 -6.03 -18.27 29.74
N VAL A 182 -6.74 -18.65 30.81
CA VAL A 182 -6.39 -18.26 32.19
C VAL A 182 -5.03 -18.82 32.59
N GLN A 183 -4.74 -20.07 32.22
CA GLN A 183 -3.45 -20.69 32.51
C GLN A 183 -2.30 -20.02 31.76
N ASP A 184 -2.47 -19.75 30.46
CA ASP A 184 -1.48 -19.04 29.66
C ASP A 184 -1.23 -17.62 30.21
N GLN A 185 -2.29 -16.93 30.63
CA GLN A 185 -2.18 -15.61 31.27
C GLN A 185 -1.38 -15.68 32.58
N ALA A 186 -1.65 -16.67 33.44
CA ALA A 186 -0.92 -16.84 34.69
C ALA A 186 0.56 -17.22 34.49
N VAL A 187 0.89 -17.90 33.40
CA VAL A 187 2.29 -18.17 33.01
C VAL A 187 2.96 -16.89 32.51
N LEU A 188 2.26 -16.10 31.68
CA LEU A 188 2.77 -14.83 31.17
C LEU A 188 3.02 -13.84 32.31
N SER A 189 2.07 -13.65 33.23
CA SER A 189 2.23 -12.72 34.37
C SER A 189 3.46 -13.04 35.22
N ARG A 190 3.67 -14.33 35.57
CA ARG A 190 4.87 -14.77 36.29
C ARG A 190 6.16 -14.49 35.52
N LYS A 191 6.15 -14.71 34.20
CA LYS A 191 7.31 -14.41 33.34
C LYS A 191 7.60 -12.90 33.31
N LEU A 192 6.57 -12.06 33.23
CA LEU A 192 6.73 -10.59 33.24
C LEU A 192 7.25 -10.07 34.57
N GLU A 193 6.79 -10.63 35.69
CA GLU A 193 7.31 -10.33 37.02
C GLU A 193 8.80 -10.64 37.13
N GLN A 194 9.21 -11.85 36.71
CA GLN A 194 10.63 -12.26 36.68
C GLN A 194 11.48 -11.34 35.79
N LEU A 195 10.99 -11.00 34.59
CA LEU A 195 11.70 -10.11 33.68
C LEU A 195 11.78 -8.68 34.22
N SER A 196 10.85 -8.26 35.09
CA SER A 196 10.84 -6.93 35.70
C SER A 196 11.76 -6.79 36.91
N GLU A 197 12.44 -7.85 37.36
CA GLU A 197 13.31 -7.81 38.54
C GLU A 197 14.53 -6.87 38.37
N ASN A 198 15.01 -6.69 37.14
CA ASN A 198 16.16 -5.82 36.84
C ASN A 198 16.11 -5.31 35.39
N ASP A 199 16.57 -4.09 35.17
CA ASP A 199 16.76 -3.43 33.87
C ASP A 199 17.44 -4.32 32.82
N GLN A 200 18.45 -5.12 33.20
CA GLN A 200 19.14 -6.01 32.26
C GLN A 200 18.23 -7.12 31.68
N LEU A 201 17.32 -7.66 32.49
CA LEU A 201 16.36 -8.68 32.05
C LEU A 201 15.26 -8.09 31.17
N ILE A 202 14.83 -6.86 31.48
CA ILE A 202 13.91 -6.10 30.63
C ILE A 202 14.57 -5.88 29.25
N LEU A 203 15.81 -5.38 29.23
CA LEU A 203 16.54 -5.11 28.00
C LEU A 203 16.75 -6.37 27.16
N SER A 204 17.12 -7.49 27.78
CA SER A 204 17.30 -8.75 27.05
C SER A 204 15.98 -9.24 26.46
N ALA A 205 14.87 -9.13 27.19
CA ALA A 205 13.55 -9.55 26.72
C ALA A 205 13.01 -8.69 25.57
N ILE A 206 13.19 -7.36 25.62
CA ILE A 206 12.68 -6.48 24.57
C ILE A 206 13.53 -6.50 23.29
N GLN A 207 14.82 -6.87 23.41
CA GLN A 207 15.74 -7.00 22.29
C GLN A 207 15.69 -8.38 21.62
N ASP A 208 15.12 -9.39 22.27
CA ASP A 208 15.09 -10.76 21.75
C ASP A 208 14.11 -10.92 20.58
N GLN A 209 14.68 -11.09 19.39
CA GLN A 209 13.95 -11.39 18.15
C GLN A 209 14.66 -12.43 17.31
N ASN A 210 14.84 -13.65 17.83
CA ASN A 210 15.33 -14.76 17.02
C ASN A 210 16.64 -14.40 16.26
N GLY A 211 17.51 -13.59 16.88
CA GLY A 211 18.79 -13.14 16.30
C GLY A 211 18.82 -11.76 15.62
N VAL A 212 17.72 -11.00 15.57
CA VAL A 212 17.70 -9.63 14.99
C VAL A 212 17.75 -8.57 16.07
N HIS A 213 18.85 -7.80 16.15
CA HIS A 213 18.93 -6.65 17.06
C HIS A 213 18.07 -5.49 16.56
N ARG A 214 17.17 -4.98 17.42
CA ARG A 214 16.48 -3.69 17.22
C ARG A 214 17.27 -2.56 17.86
N ARG A 215 17.15 -1.36 17.27
CA ARG A 215 17.63 -0.15 17.95
C ARG A 215 16.69 0.17 19.10
N LEU A 216 17.26 0.72 20.17
CA LEU A 216 16.51 1.07 21.38
C LEU A 216 15.48 2.17 21.10
N GLU A 217 15.80 3.07 20.17
CA GLU A 217 14.93 4.17 19.76
C GLU A 217 13.65 3.66 19.06
N ASP A 218 13.76 2.65 18.19
CA ASP A 218 12.60 2.02 17.54
C ASP A 218 11.69 1.31 18.55
N LEU A 219 12.28 0.60 19.52
CA LEU A 219 11.53 -0.02 20.61
C LEU A 219 10.83 1.02 21.50
N LEU A 220 11.53 2.12 21.80
CA LEU A 220 10.96 3.20 22.60
C LEU A 220 9.76 3.85 21.90
N ILE A 221 9.86 4.08 20.59
CA ILE A 221 8.75 4.56 19.74
C ILE A 221 7.57 3.58 19.85
N ALA A 222 7.82 2.29 19.66
CA ALA A 222 6.79 1.25 19.68
C ALA A 222 6.03 1.24 21.02
N ILE A 223 6.77 1.13 22.12
CA ILE A 223 6.21 1.01 23.47
C ILE A 223 5.47 2.30 23.85
N SER A 224 6.05 3.47 23.55
CA SER A 224 5.44 4.76 23.87
C SER A 224 4.10 4.94 23.17
N LYS A 225 3.99 4.60 21.87
CA LYS A 225 2.72 4.67 21.14
C LYS A 225 1.69 3.69 21.72
N HIS A 226 2.10 2.45 21.98
CA HIS A 226 1.19 1.43 22.52
C HIS A 226 0.62 1.78 23.90
N ILE A 227 1.42 2.39 24.78
CA ILE A 227 0.95 2.86 26.09
C ILE A 227 -0.06 4.01 25.96
N GLN A 228 0.03 4.82 24.91
CA GLN A 228 -0.88 5.95 24.68
C GLN A 228 -2.22 5.55 24.10
N ASP A 229 -2.21 4.62 23.15
CA ASP A 229 -3.41 4.19 22.44
C ASP A 229 -4.33 3.33 23.31
N ARG A 230 -3.82 2.80 24.44
CA ARG A 230 -4.58 1.97 25.38
C ARG A 230 -5.01 2.76 26.63
N PRO A 231 -6.25 2.58 27.11
CA PRO A 231 -6.63 3.10 28.42
C PRO A 231 -5.70 2.50 29.48
N ARG A 232 -5.24 3.30 30.45
CA ARG A 232 -4.34 2.85 31.52
C ARG A 232 -4.96 1.69 32.29
N GLY A 233 -4.62 0.48 31.87
CA GLY A 233 -4.87 -0.75 32.61
C GLY A 233 -3.77 -0.94 33.65
N ASN A 234 -4.11 -1.63 34.74
CA ASN A 234 -3.14 -2.09 35.72
C ASN A 234 -2.80 -3.56 35.47
N THR A 235 -2.65 -3.93 34.20
CA THR A 235 -2.28 -5.31 33.82
C THR A 235 -0.78 -5.52 33.99
N PRO A 236 -0.31 -6.75 34.28
CA PRO A 236 1.12 -7.06 34.33
C PRO A 236 1.88 -6.65 33.06
N GLU A 237 1.23 -6.73 31.90
CA GLU A 237 1.73 -6.28 30.60
C GLU A 237 1.94 -4.77 30.56
N ASP A 238 0.93 -3.99 30.96
CA ASP A 238 1.01 -2.53 30.98
C ASP A 238 2.12 -2.07 31.95
N MET A 239 2.24 -2.73 33.10
CA MET A 239 3.31 -2.49 34.06
C MET A 239 4.69 -2.81 33.48
N PHE A 240 4.84 -3.97 32.83
CA PHE A 240 6.09 -4.35 32.17
C PHE A 240 6.48 -3.35 31.07
N LEU A 241 5.54 -3.00 30.20
CA LEU A 241 5.76 -2.03 29.11
C LEU A 241 6.13 -0.64 29.66
N THR A 242 5.48 -0.20 30.73
CA THR A 242 5.81 1.06 31.41
C THR A 242 7.22 1.03 31.98
N ASN A 243 7.61 -0.07 32.64
CA ASN A 243 8.96 -0.25 33.14
C ASN A 243 9.99 -0.27 32.01
N ALA A 244 9.70 -0.98 30.91
CA ALA A 244 10.55 -1.01 29.73
C ALA A 244 10.73 0.37 29.09
N ALA A 245 9.66 1.15 28.95
CA ALA A 245 9.73 2.53 28.48
C ALA A 245 10.63 3.39 29.38
N ASN A 246 10.51 3.26 30.70
CA ASN A 246 11.33 3.98 31.67
C ASN A 246 12.81 3.61 31.55
N VAL A 247 13.14 2.32 31.40
CA VAL A 247 14.52 1.85 31.18
C VAL A 247 15.09 2.44 29.89
N LEU A 248 14.33 2.35 28.79
CA LEU A 248 14.73 2.89 27.49
C LEU A 248 14.93 4.41 27.55
N HIS A 249 14.05 5.15 28.21
CA HIS A 249 14.19 6.59 28.40
C HIS A 249 15.45 6.99 29.18
N ARG A 250 15.82 6.24 30.22
CA ARG A 250 17.06 6.46 30.98
C ARG A 250 18.29 6.26 30.09
N ILE A 251 18.29 5.23 29.26
CA ILE A 251 19.42 4.89 28.38
C ILE A 251 19.53 5.85 27.20
N SER A 252 18.40 6.28 26.63
CA SER A 252 18.35 7.22 25.51
C SER A 252 18.60 8.69 25.91
N GLY A 253 18.97 8.96 27.17
CA GLY A 253 19.34 10.30 27.63
C GLY A 253 18.18 11.29 27.72
N GLY A 254 16.96 10.82 28.02
CA GLY A 254 15.83 11.70 28.35
C GLY A 254 15.21 12.48 27.18
N ARG A 255 15.38 12.03 25.92
CA ARG A 255 14.61 12.60 24.79
C ARG A 255 13.13 12.19 24.92
N SER A 256 12.36 13.02 25.59
CA SER A 256 10.96 12.78 26.01
C SER A 256 9.94 13.48 25.11
N ASN A 257 10.13 13.45 23.80
CA ASN A 257 9.08 13.88 22.88
C ASN A 257 8.54 12.66 22.17
N LEU A 258 7.22 12.50 22.24
CA LEU A 258 6.51 11.54 21.42
C LEU A 258 6.88 11.78 19.96
N PRO A 259 7.16 10.70 19.24
CA PRO A 259 7.43 10.82 17.82
C PRO A 259 6.15 11.32 17.13
N PRO A 260 6.25 12.19 16.11
CA PRO A 260 5.09 12.57 15.31
C PRO A 260 4.34 11.35 14.75
N ASP A 261 3.03 11.46 14.51
CA ASP A 261 2.17 10.32 14.09
C ASP A 261 2.68 9.54 12.86
N TRP A 262 3.35 10.23 11.93
CA TRP A 262 3.93 9.61 10.73
C TRP A 262 5.17 8.77 11.00
N VAL A 263 5.75 8.83 12.21
CA VAL A 263 6.85 7.97 12.61
C VAL A 263 6.28 6.62 13.05
N LEU A 264 6.73 5.58 12.38
CA LEU A 264 6.31 4.21 12.61
C LEU A 264 7.43 3.43 13.29
N SER A 265 7.04 2.49 14.13
CA SER A 265 7.91 1.43 14.62
C SER A 265 7.92 0.24 13.67
N SER A 266 9.03 -0.50 13.67
CA SER A 266 9.11 -1.80 12.99
C SER A 266 8.28 -2.90 13.67
N LEU A 267 7.56 -2.62 14.77
CA LEU A 267 6.51 -3.51 15.31
C LEU A 267 5.13 -3.24 14.71
N GLU A 268 4.88 -2.06 14.13
CA GLU A 268 3.56 -1.68 13.58
C GLU A 268 3.34 -2.22 12.15
N VAL A 269 4.41 -2.61 11.45
CA VAL A 269 4.41 -2.89 10.01
C VAL A 269 4.82 -4.32 9.76
N GLU A 270 4.05 -5.03 8.95
CA GLU A 270 4.25 -6.44 8.63
C GLU A 270 4.60 -6.63 7.15
N PHE A 271 5.73 -7.29 6.88
CA PHE A 271 6.12 -7.69 5.52
C PHE A 271 7.16 -8.80 5.54
N ASP A 272 7.18 -9.60 4.49
CA ASP A 272 8.17 -10.66 4.26
C ASP A 272 9.13 -10.26 3.14
N GLN A 273 10.37 -10.74 3.23
CA GLN A 273 11.38 -10.53 2.18
C GLN A 273 11.02 -11.24 0.86
N ARG A 274 10.11 -12.21 0.89
CA ARG A 274 9.58 -12.91 -0.29
C ARG A 274 8.60 -12.05 -1.08
N ASP A 275 7.96 -11.06 -0.46
CA ASP A 275 6.94 -10.21 -1.08
C ASP A 275 7.55 -9.01 -1.83
N LEU A 276 8.70 -9.23 -2.48
CA LEU A 276 9.40 -8.22 -3.27
C LEU A 276 8.59 -7.87 -4.53
N ILE A 277 8.15 -6.62 -4.63
CA ILE A 277 7.38 -6.11 -5.79
C ILE A 277 8.19 -5.18 -6.68
N GLY A 278 9.32 -4.67 -6.21
CA GLY A 278 10.18 -3.81 -7.01
C GLY A 278 11.57 -3.62 -6.41
N GLN A 279 12.52 -3.24 -7.25
CA GLN A 279 13.86 -2.86 -6.83
C GLN A 279 14.25 -1.58 -7.56
N GLY A 280 14.66 -0.58 -6.78
CA GLY A 280 15.11 0.71 -7.29
C GLY A 280 16.56 1.00 -6.93
N SER A 281 17.04 2.16 -7.38
CA SER A 281 18.35 2.67 -7.02
C SER A 281 18.50 2.92 -5.52
N PHE A 282 17.42 3.27 -4.82
CA PHE A 282 17.43 3.67 -3.40
C PHE A 282 16.99 2.57 -2.42
N GLY A 283 16.64 1.39 -2.91
CA GLY A 283 16.21 0.29 -2.05
C GLY A 283 15.34 -0.73 -2.75
N ARG A 284 14.73 -1.59 -1.93
CA ARG A 284 13.77 -2.62 -2.34
C ARG A 284 12.37 -2.23 -1.92
N ILE A 285 11.38 -2.59 -2.72
CA ILE A 285 9.96 -2.33 -2.46
C ILE A 285 9.29 -3.67 -2.20
N PHE A 286 8.70 -3.81 -1.02
CA PHE A 286 7.94 -4.98 -0.61
C PHE A 286 6.46 -4.65 -0.52
N LYS A 287 5.61 -5.65 -0.76
CA LYS A 287 4.21 -5.59 -0.34
C LYS A 287 4.13 -5.96 1.14
N GLY A 288 3.28 -5.27 1.89
CA GLY A 288 3.06 -5.56 3.30
C GLY A 288 1.69 -5.13 3.79
N GLU A 289 1.53 -5.15 5.10
CA GLU A 289 0.33 -4.77 5.82
C GLU A 289 0.67 -3.73 6.91
N TRP A 290 -0.17 -2.70 7.02
CA TRP A 290 -0.13 -1.74 8.12
C TRP A 290 -1.57 -1.32 8.44
N ASN A 291 -1.97 -1.41 9.70
CA ASN A 291 -3.35 -1.14 10.16
C ASN A 291 -4.43 -1.89 9.36
N GLY A 292 -4.17 -3.14 8.99
CA GLY A 292 -5.09 -3.98 8.21
C GLY A 292 -5.22 -3.59 6.73
N ALA A 293 -4.49 -2.57 6.27
CA ALA A 293 -4.45 -2.16 4.87
C ALA A 293 -3.20 -2.71 4.17
N VAL A 294 -3.35 -3.08 2.89
CA VAL A 294 -2.24 -3.45 2.02
C VAL A 294 -1.42 -2.20 1.69
N VAL A 295 -0.11 -2.27 1.91
CA VAL A 295 0.83 -1.15 1.73
C VAL A 295 2.05 -1.56 0.91
N ALA A 296 2.73 -0.56 0.36
CA ALA A 296 4.06 -0.72 -0.23
C ALA A 296 5.11 -0.22 0.76
N ILE A 297 6.20 -0.98 0.90
CA ILE A 297 7.25 -0.74 1.88
C ILE A 297 8.57 -0.58 1.15
N LYS A 298 9.09 0.65 1.11
CA LYS A 298 10.39 0.95 0.50
C LYS A 298 11.47 0.84 1.56
N GLN A 299 12.16 -0.29 1.59
CA GLN A 299 13.29 -0.56 2.48
C GLN A 299 14.60 -0.10 1.84
N MET A 300 15.38 0.70 2.55
CA MET A 300 16.66 1.23 2.08
C MET A 300 17.75 0.15 2.07
N TYR A 301 18.80 0.32 1.25
CA TYR A 301 19.95 -0.58 1.29
C TYR A 301 20.77 -0.40 2.59
N VAL A 302 21.35 -1.51 3.08
CA VAL A 302 22.05 -1.58 4.38
C VAL A 302 23.32 -0.72 4.41
N GLU A 303 24.04 -0.65 3.29
CA GLU A 303 25.26 0.16 3.13
C GLU A 303 24.93 1.64 3.25
N ASP A 304 23.91 2.11 2.51
CA ASP A 304 23.39 3.47 2.63
C ASP A 304 22.92 3.77 4.08
N ALA A 305 22.25 2.82 4.75
CA ALA A 305 21.69 3.02 6.08
C ALA A 305 22.72 3.10 7.22
N ARG A 306 23.85 2.38 7.10
CA ARG A 306 24.93 2.36 8.10
C ARG A 306 25.84 3.59 8.00
N GLU A 307 25.89 4.23 6.84
CA GLU A 307 26.75 5.39 6.55
C GLU A 307 26.06 6.74 6.77
N LEU A 308 24.74 6.76 7.07
CA LEU A 308 24.02 8.00 7.31
C LEU A 308 24.59 8.75 8.51
N SER A 309 25.25 9.88 8.24
CA SER A 309 25.65 10.81 9.30
C SER A 309 24.42 11.37 10.03
N SER A 310 24.63 11.92 11.23
CA SER A 310 23.55 12.59 11.97
C SER A 310 22.89 13.72 11.18
N LYS A 311 23.64 14.38 10.28
CA LYS A 311 23.15 15.43 9.38
C LYS A 311 22.25 14.86 8.28
N ASP A 312 22.63 13.73 7.70
CA ASP A 312 21.89 13.08 6.62
C ASP A 312 20.57 12.49 7.11
N ARG A 313 20.56 11.90 8.32
CA ARG A 313 19.33 11.48 8.99
C ARG A 313 18.36 12.65 9.22
N LYS A 314 18.88 13.82 9.60
CA LYS A 314 18.06 15.03 9.82
C LYS A 314 17.49 15.57 8.51
N ALA A 315 18.24 15.50 7.41
CA ALA A 315 17.75 15.87 6.08
C ALA A 315 16.63 14.93 5.63
N MET A 316 16.85 13.61 5.74
CA MET A 316 15.83 12.60 5.45
C MET A 316 14.56 12.78 6.27
N LEU A 317 14.69 13.03 7.58
CA LEU A 317 13.56 13.31 8.47
C LEU A 317 12.74 14.52 7.99
N LYS A 318 13.41 15.56 7.49
CA LYS A 318 12.75 16.77 6.96
C LYS A 318 11.99 16.47 5.66
N GLU A 319 12.57 15.69 4.77
CA GLU A 319 11.93 15.29 3.51
C GLU A 319 10.71 14.39 3.76
N VAL A 320 10.87 13.35 4.58
CA VAL A 320 9.78 12.45 4.97
C VAL A 320 8.65 13.22 5.66
N LYS A 321 8.97 14.16 6.54
CA LYS A 321 7.99 15.05 7.17
C LYS A 321 7.27 15.96 6.18
N THR A 322 7.94 16.37 5.11
CA THR A 322 7.33 17.19 4.06
C THR A 322 6.38 16.32 3.24
N TRP A 323 6.82 15.12 2.85
CA TRP A 323 6.01 14.16 2.12
C TRP A 323 4.76 13.72 2.92
N SER A 324 4.89 13.42 4.22
CA SER A 324 3.75 12.99 5.05
C SER A 324 2.62 14.02 5.17
N ARG A 325 2.86 15.28 4.77
CA ARG A 325 1.88 16.36 4.76
C ARG A 325 1.25 16.60 3.39
N LEU A 326 1.72 15.93 2.35
CA LEU A 326 1.18 16.08 1.00
C LEU A 326 -0.09 15.26 0.84
N GLN A 327 -1.15 15.89 0.35
CA GLN A 327 -2.43 15.26 0.08
C GLN A 327 -2.93 15.72 -1.27
N HIS A 328 -2.89 14.82 -2.25
CA HIS A 328 -3.39 15.06 -3.59
C HIS A 328 -3.62 13.70 -4.28
N PRO A 329 -4.69 13.51 -5.07
CA PRO A 329 -4.99 12.22 -5.71
C PRO A 329 -3.86 11.70 -6.61
N ASN A 330 -3.14 12.61 -7.28
CA ASN A 330 -2.04 12.26 -8.19
C ASN A 330 -0.63 12.39 -7.57
N VAL A 331 -0.53 12.41 -6.23
CA VAL A 331 0.76 12.36 -5.52
C VAL A 331 0.71 11.22 -4.51
N LEU A 332 1.71 10.34 -4.52
CA LEU A 332 1.69 9.12 -3.74
C LEU A 332 1.59 9.43 -2.25
N SER A 333 0.61 8.85 -1.58
CA SER A 333 0.42 9.06 -0.15
C SER A 333 1.47 8.28 0.65
N LEU A 334 2.19 9.00 1.51
CA LEU A 334 3.07 8.41 2.51
C LEU A 334 2.30 8.27 3.82
N TYR A 335 2.17 7.04 4.31
CA TYR A 335 1.53 6.77 5.61
C TYR A 335 2.50 6.99 6.76
N GLY A 336 3.77 6.63 6.57
CA GLY A 336 4.78 6.90 7.57
C GLY A 336 6.16 6.33 7.26
N ALA A 337 7.06 6.42 8.22
CA ALA A 337 8.45 5.97 8.08
C ALA A 337 9.00 5.39 9.38
N CYS A 338 9.74 4.30 9.26
CA CYS A 338 10.53 3.74 10.35
C CYS A 338 12.02 4.00 10.07
N LEU A 339 12.51 5.15 10.55
CA LEU A 339 13.89 5.59 10.32
C LEU A 339 14.88 5.10 11.37
N GLU A 340 14.39 4.71 12.54
CA GLU A 340 15.21 4.23 13.65
C GLU A 340 15.40 2.70 13.63
N ASN A 341 14.89 1.99 12.61
CA ASN A 341 15.20 0.59 12.42
C ASN A 341 16.67 0.40 11.98
N THR A 342 17.21 -0.81 12.15
CA THR A 342 18.53 -1.18 11.62
C THR A 342 18.62 -1.05 10.10
N VAL A 343 17.50 -1.32 9.42
CA VAL A 343 17.30 -1.05 8.00
C VAL A 343 16.07 -0.15 7.87
N PRO A 344 16.25 1.17 7.65
CA PRO A 344 15.16 2.12 7.51
C PRO A 344 14.20 1.76 6.38
N PHE A 345 12.92 2.07 6.56
CA PHE A 345 11.91 1.87 5.53
C PHE A 345 10.79 2.91 5.59
N LEU A 346 10.14 3.11 4.44
CA LEU A 346 8.97 3.98 4.27
C LEU A 346 7.73 3.15 3.97
N VAL A 347 6.58 3.56 4.49
CA VAL A 347 5.28 2.90 4.28
C VAL A 347 4.38 3.85 3.49
N MET A 348 3.93 3.41 2.32
CA MET A 348 3.17 4.21 1.36
C MET A 348 2.01 3.43 0.76
N LYS A 349 1.10 4.14 0.09
CA LYS A 349 -0.01 3.52 -0.65
C LYS A 349 0.53 2.49 -1.64
N HIS A 350 -0.04 1.29 -1.61
CA HIS A 350 0.23 0.28 -2.63
C HIS A 350 -0.52 0.64 -3.92
N CYS A 351 0.16 0.57 -5.06
CA CYS A 351 -0.42 0.80 -6.38
C CYS A 351 -0.32 -0.50 -7.18
N GLN A 352 -1.43 -1.25 -7.31
CA GLN A 352 -1.38 -2.64 -7.79
C GLN A 352 -0.92 -2.78 -9.24
N TYR A 353 -1.07 -1.74 -10.05
CA TYR A 353 -0.70 -1.75 -11.46
C TYR A 353 0.77 -1.38 -11.73
N GLY A 354 1.52 -1.02 -10.69
CA GLY A 354 2.93 -0.65 -10.81
C GLY A 354 3.14 0.68 -11.53
N ASN A 355 4.25 0.82 -12.25
CA ASN A 355 4.56 2.04 -12.99
C ASN A 355 3.83 2.14 -14.33
N ILE A 356 3.64 3.37 -14.82
CA ILE A 356 2.85 3.68 -16.02
C ILE A 356 3.41 3.01 -17.29
N CYS A 357 4.73 2.91 -17.44
CA CYS A 357 5.35 2.25 -18.59
C CYS A 357 5.03 0.75 -18.59
N GLY A 358 5.08 0.11 -17.42
CA GLY A 358 4.69 -1.29 -17.24
C GLY A 358 3.19 -1.52 -17.45
N TYR A 359 2.35 -0.60 -16.97
CA TYR A 359 0.91 -0.63 -17.15
C TYR A 359 0.53 -0.60 -18.64
N ILE A 360 1.06 0.37 -19.39
CA ILE A 360 0.82 0.53 -20.83
C ILE A 360 1.30 -0.70 -21.61
N LYS A 361 2.51 -1.21 -21.32
CA LYS A 361 3.05 -2.40 -22.01
C LYS A 361 2.23 -3.66 -21.80
N LYS A 362 1.67 -3.84 -20.59
CA LYS A 362 0.86 -5.02 -20.25
C LYS A 362 -0.56 -4.93 -20.81
N GLN A 363 -1.04 -3.73 -21.11
CA GLN A 363 -2.37 -3.48 -21.60
C GLN A 363 -2.32 -2.86 -23.00
N PRO A 364 -2.18 -3.69 -24.06
CA PRO A 364 -2.14 -3.19 -25.44
C PRO A 364 -3.45 -2.50 -25.90
N GLN A 365 -4.47 -2.47 -25.04
CA GLN A 365 -5.76 -1.82 -25.27
C GLN A 365 -5.88 -0.45 -24.57
N VAL A 366 -4.82 0.08 -23.93
CA VAL A 366 -4.86 1.44 -23.37
C VAL A 366 -5.04 2.43 -24.51
N SER A 367 -6.26 2.93 -24.61
CA SER A 367 -6.70 3.87 -25.63
C SER A 367 -5.93 5.19 -25.55
N GLU A 368 -5.89 5.92 -26.66
CA GLU A 368 -5.31 7.27 -26.67
C GLU A 368 -5.98 8.19 -25.64
N ALA A 369 -7.30 8.06 -25.47
CA ALA A 369 -8.07 8.77 -24.45
C ALA A 369 -7.57 8.50 -23.02
N GLU A 370 -7.26 7.23 -22.70
CA GLU A 370 -6.69 6.87 -21.40
C GLU A 370 -5.27 7.41 -21.22
N ARG A 371 -4.44 7.42 -22.27
CA ARG A 371 -3.10 8.03 -22.23
C ARG A 371 -3.15 9.53 -21.95
N VAL A 372 -4.11 10.22 -22.55
CA VAL A 372 -4.38 11.65 -22.28
C VAL A 372 -4.82 11.85 -20.82
N ARG A 373 -5.72 11.00 -20.30
CA ARG A 373 -6.15 11.06 -18.89
C ARG A 373 -5.00 10.83 -17.92
N LEU A 374 -4.16 9.82 -18.16
CA LEU A 374 -2.97 9.56 -17.34
C LEU A 374 -1.97 10.72 -17.42
N SER A 375 -1.81 11.34 -18.59
CA SER A 375 -0.95 12.52 -18.76
C SER A 375 -1.47 13.73 -17.98
N TYR A 376 -2.79 13.94 -17.98
CA TYR A 376 -3.44 14.98 -17.19
C TYR A 376 -3.20 14.77 -15.69
N ASP A 377 -3.33 13.53 -15.21
CA ASP A 377 -3.05 13.16 -13.83
C ASP A 377 -1.61 13.49 -13.41
N VAL A 378 -0.62 13.17 -14.26
CA VAL A 378 0.79 13.51 -14.04
C VAL A 378 0.97 15.02 -13.92
N VAL A 379 0.33 15.81 -14.79
CA VAL A 379 0.37 17.29 -14.73
C VAL A 379 -0.26 17.81 -13.46
N SER A 380 -1.43 17.29 -13.07
CA SER A 380 -2.13 17.71 -11.85
C SER A 380 -1.27 17.46 -10.62
N GLY A 381 -0.64 16.28 -10.53
CA GLY A 381 0.30 15.96 -9.45
C GLY A 381 1.51 16.89 -9.43
N LEU A 382 2.10 17.17 -10.60
CA LEU A 382 3.29 18.00 -10.71
C LEU A 382 2.99 19.47 -10.36
N ALA A 383 1.85 19.99 -10.85
CA ALA A 383 1.37 21.33 -10.52
C ALA A 383 1.15 21.48 -9.02
N TYR A 384 0.56 20.47 -8.37
CA TYR A 384 0.41 20.46 -6.91
C TYR A 384 1.78 20.50 -6.20
N LEU A 385 2.75 19.67 -6.58
CA LEU A 385 4.11 19.70 -6.00
C LEU A 385 4.75 21.09 -6.17
N HIS A 386 4.67 21.66 -7.36
CA HIS A 386 5.22 22.98 -7.66
C HIS A 386 4.54 24.10 -6.86
N SER A 387 3.24 23.99 -6.59
CA SER A 387 2.50 24.92 -5.72
C SER A 387 3.00 24.88 -4.27
N LYS A 388 3.49 23.72 -3.82
CA LYS A 388 4.13 23.51 -2.50
C LYS A 388 5.63 23.82 -2.50
N GLN A 389 6.16 24.41 -3.58
CA GLN A 389 7.59 24.70 -3.77
C GLN A 389 8.49 23.45 -3.76
N ILE A 390 7.94 22.31 -4.21
CA ILE A 390 8.67 21.05 -4.34
C ILE A 390 9.01 20.86 -5.82
N VAL A 391 10.28 20.63 -6.12
CA VAL A 391 10.78 20.19 -7.43
C VAL A 391 10.88 18.66 -7.39
N HIS A 392 10.35 17.98 -8.39
CA HIS A 392 10.39 16.51 -8.46
C HIS A 392 11.82 16.00 -8.70
N ALA A 393 12.54 16.61 -9.65
CA ALA A 393 13.94 16.39 -10.00
C ALA A 393 14.33 15.01 -10.59
N ASP A 394 13.39 14.05 -10.67
CA ASP A 394 13.59 12.73 -11.29
C ASP A 394 12.29 12.24 -11.94
N LEU A 395 11.56 13.13 -12.62
CA LEU A 395 10.31 12.76 -13.27
C LEU A 395 10.60 11.90 -14.52
N LYS A 396 10.03 10.70 -14.54
CA LYS A 396 10.08 9.72 -15.64
C LYS A 396 8.97 8.70 -15.44
N GLY A 397 8.59 7.96 -16.48
CA GLY A 397 7.48 7.01 -16.41
C GLY A 397 7.66 5.94 -15.33
N VAL A 398 8.89 5.54 -15.00
CA VAL A 398 9.16 4.61 -13.88
C VAL A 398 8.74 5.17 -12.51
N ASN A 399 8.77 6.50 -12.35
CA ASN A 399 8.38 7.21 -11.13
C ASN A 399 6.92 7.74 -11.18
N VAL A 400 6.13 7.27 -12.15
CA VAL A 400 4.68 7.47 -12.21
C VAL A 400 4.02 6.12 -11.99
N LEU A 401 3.30 5.96 -10.88
CA LEU A 401 2.54 4.75 -10.58
C LEU A 401 1.10 4.87 -11.08
N VAL A 402 0.44 3.73 -11.28
CA VAL A 402 -0.99 3.67 -11.61
C VAL A 402 -1.72 3.06 -10.41
N GLY A 403 -2.60 3.88 -9.80
CA GLY A 403 -3.40 3.50 -8.64
C GLY A 403 -4.53 2.54 -9.00
N ASP A 404 -5.16 1.96 -7.98
CA ASP A 404 -6.23 0.96 -8.14
C ASP A 404 -7.48 1.52 -8.85
N ASP A 405 -7.62 2.85 -8.89
CA ASP A 405 -8.63 3.63 -9.61
C ASP A 405 -8.22 3.98 -11.06
N HIS A 406 -7.14 3.36 -11.56
CA HIS A 406 -6.55 3.62 -12.88
C HIS A 406 -6.08 5.07 -13.09
N ARG A 407 -5.79 5.79 -12.01
CA ARG A 407 -5.25 7.16 -12.05
C ARG A 407 -3.73 7.17 -11.91
N ALA A 408 -3.07 8.11 -12.57
CA ALA A 408 -1.63 8.26 -12.45
C ALA A 408 -1.25 8.99 -11.16
N VAL A 409 -0.18 8.54 -10.51
CA VAL A 409 0.26 9.01 -9.19
C VAL A 409 1.78 9.19 -9.20
N LEU A 410 2.26 10.39 -8.89
CA LEU A 410 3.69 10.69 -8.81
C LEU A 410 4.33 10.10 -7.55
N THR A 411 5.53 9.51 -7.68
CA THR A 411 6.34 8.99 -6.56
C THR A 411 7.80 9.45 -6.69
N ASP A 412 8.61 9.20 -5.65
CA ASP A 412 10.06 9.44 -5.66
C ASP A 412 10.46 10.89 -5.97
N PHE A 413 9.62 11.84 -5.57
CA PHE A 413 9.92 13.27 -5.58
C PHE A 413 10.65 13.70 -4.29
N GLY A 414 11.54 14.71 -4.39
CA GLY A 414 12.24 15.33 -3.25
C GLY A 414 13.29 14.45 -2.54
N LEU A 415 13.06 13.15 -2.44
CA LEU A 415 13.99 12.18 -1.85
C LEU A 415 15.23 11.97 -2.70
N SER A 416 15.14 12.04 -4.02
CA SER A 416 16.27 11.81 -4.93
C SER A 416 17.37 12.83 -4.71
N ILE A 417 17.04 14.12 -4.50
CA ILE A 417 18.05 15.17 -4.23
C ILE A 417 18.80 14.86 -2.93
N THR A 418 18.08 14.57 -1.85
CA THR A 418 18.71 14.30 -0.56
C THR A 418 19.52 13.01 -0.57
N LEU A 419 19.02 11.95 -1.21
CA LEU A 419 19.70 10.65 -1.29
C LEU A 419 20.89 10.65 -2.25
N ASP A 420 20.81 11.37 -3.36
CA ASP A 420 21.94 11.57 -4.28
C ASP A 420 23.02 12.46 -3.66
N ASP A 421 22.65 13.51 -2.92
CA ASP A 421 23.59 14.33 -2.13
C ASP A 421 24.29 13.51 -1.04
N ILE A 422 23.62 12.52 -0.46
CA ILE A 422 24.23 11.60 0.53
C ILE A 422 25.25 10.69 -0.18
N ARG A 423 24.86 10.08 -1.30
CA ARG A 423 25.72 9.14 -2.04
C ARG A 423 26.93 9.79 -2.69
N THR A 424 26.76 10.96 -3.30
CA THR A 424 27.86 11.72 -3.89
C THR A 424 28.92 12.12 -2.86
N ARG A 425 28.53 12.29 -1.59
CA ARG A 425 29.45 12.54 -0.47
C ARG A 425 30.08 11.26 0.11
N SER A 426 29.41 10.11 0.01
CA SER A 426 29.90 8.81 0.50
C SER A 426 30.74 8.02 -0.52
N ALA A 427 30.81 8.45 -1.79
CA ALA A 427 31.51 7.70 -2.84
C ALA A 427 33.05 7.84 -2.80
N SER A 428 33.69 7.10 -1.90
CA SER A 428 34.87 6.28 -2.22
C SER A 428 34.47 4.83 -2.58
N SER A 429 33.17 4.52 -2.61
CA SER A 429 32.61 3.25 -3.03
C SER A 429 32.37 3.21 -4.54
N THR A 430 32.90 2.17 -5.18
CA THR A 430 32.96 1.91 -6.64
C THR A 430 31.61 1.64 -7.33
N HIS A 431 30.49 2.00 -6.71
CA HIS A 431 29.18 1.93 -7.36
C HIS A 431 28.93 3.17 -8.22
N HIS A 432 29.37 3.09 -9.47
CA HIS A 432 29.09 4.03 -10.57
C HIS A 432 27.60 4.08 -10.98
N GLY A 433 26.66 3.95 -10.03
CA GLY A 433 25.24 3.70 -10.29
C GLY A 433 24.29 4.88 -10.06
N ALA A 434 24.73 5.96 -9.41
CA ALA A 434 23.98 7.21 -9.44
C ALA A 434 24.32 7.93 -10.75
N THR A 435 23.28 8.41 -11.46
CA THR A 435 23.30 9.24 -12.69
C THR A 435 23.72 8.64 -14.05
N GLN A 436 23.77 7.32 -14.26
CA GLN A 436 23.92 6.77 -15.64
C GLN A 436 22.58 6.56 -16.39
N GLY A 437 21.48 6.28 -15.67
CA GLY A 437 20.16 6.00 -16.29
C GLY A 437 19.26 7.22 -16.54
N THR A 438 19.34 8.29 -15.74
CA THR A 438 18.39 9.44 -15.80
C THR A 438 18.72 10.47 -16.89
N LEU A 439 19.90 10.39 -17.53
CA LEU A 439 20.37 11.38 -18.51
C LEU A 439 19.37 11.68 -19.64
N ARG A 440 18.55 10.69 -20.03
CA ARG A 440 17.55 10.79 -21.11
C ARG A 440 16.38 11.72 -20.77
N TRP A 441 16.13 11.96 -19.48
CA TRP A 441 15.07 12.84 -18.97
C TRP A 441 15.60 14.17 -18.43
N MET A 442 16.92 14.31 -18.32
CA MET A 442 17.54 15.52 -17.77
C MET A 442 17.43 16.70 -18.74
N ALA A 443 17.04 17.85 -18.19
CA ALA A 443 17.00 19.10 -18.94
C ALA A 443 18.40 19.55 -19.36
N PRO A 444 18.56 20.25 -20.50
CA PRO A 444 19.87 20.70 -21.00
C PRO A 444 20.67 21.49 -19.97
N GLU A 445 20.01 22.38 -19.22
CA GLU A 445 20.65 23.18 -18.19
C GLU A 445 21.17 22.34 -17.01
N CYS A 446 20.53 21.21 -16.73
CA CYS A 446 20.98 20.26 -15.71
C CYS A 446 22.15 19.42 -16.20
N LEU A 447 22.22 19.12 -17.50
CA LEU A 447 23.40 18.49 -18.12
C LEU A 447 24.63 19.41 -18.06
N ASP A 448 24.42 20.73 -18.11
CA ASP A 448 25.46 21.75 -17.89
C ASP A 448 25.82 21.96 -16.40
N GLY A 449 25.27 21.15 -15.50
CA GLY A 449 25.57 21.17 -14.06
C GLY A 449 24.76 22.19 -13.24
N LYS A 450 23.71 22.81 -13.80
CA LYS A 450 22.79 23.63 -13.00
C LYS A 450 21.86 22.74 -12.15
N PRO A 451 21.46 23.19 -10.95
CA PRO A 451 20.54 22.43 -10.11
C PRO A 451 19.17 22.27 -10.78
N SER A 452 18.51 21.14 -10.51
CA SER A 452 17.14 20.88 -10.97
C SER A 452 16.19 21.98 -10.51
N SER A 453 15.31 22.40 -11.41
CA SER A 453 14.33 23.46 -11.18
C SER A 453 12.92 23.02 -11.60
N LYS A 454 11.90 23.82 -11.31
CA LYS A 454 10.54 23.59 -11.82
C LYS A 454 10.49 23.53 -13.35
N ALA A 455 11.35 24.30 -14.03
CA ALA A 455 11.47 24.25 -15.49
C ALA A 455 12.10 22.93 -15.96
N ALA A 456 13.06 22.40 -15.21
CA ALA A 456 13.66 21.09 -15.50
C ALA A 456 12.63 19.95 -15.34
N ASP A 457 11.72 20.04 -14.37
CA ASP A 457 10.61 19.09 -14.24
C ASP A 457 9.66 19.17 -15.45
N VAL A 458 9.39 20.37 -15.98
CA VAL A 458 8.54 20.54 -17.17
C VAL A 458 9.20 19.92 -18.42
N TYR A 459 10.53 20.00 -18.52
CA TYR A 459 11.27 19.30 -19.56
C TYR A 459 11.12 17.77 -19.42
N ALA A 460 11.37 17.25 -18.22
CA ALA A 460 11.24 15.83 -17.92
C ALA A 460 9.81 15.30 -18.10
N LEU A 461 8.80 16.14 -17.85
CA LEU A 461 7.39 15.87 -18.14
C LEU A 461 7.16 15.61 -19.63
N GLY A 462 7.75 16.43 -20.51
CA GLY A 462 7.66 16.24 -21.96
C GLY A 462 8.24 14.89 -22.41
N ILE A 463 9.38 14.49 -21.85
CA ILE A 463 9.97 13.17 -22.11
C ILE A 463 9.10 12.04 -21.53
N THR A 464 8.50 12.25 -20.37
CA THR A 464 7.57 11.29 -19.74
C THR A 464 6.31 11.08 -20.59
N PHE A 465 5.77 12.15 -21.18
CA PHE A 465 4.67 12.03 -22.15
C PHE A 465 5.09 11.24 -23.37
N TRP A 466 6.30 11.49 -23.89
CA TRP A 466 6.81 10.68 -25.00
C TRP A 466 6.83 9.18 -24.64
N GLU A 467 7.22 8.80 -23.42
CA GLU A 467 7.12 7.41 -22.96
C GLU A 467 5.67 6.90 -22.98
N ILE A 468 4.73 7.67 -22.44
CA ILE A 468 3.31 7.31 -22.39
C ILE A 468 2.75 7.07 -23.80
N PHE A 469 3.07 7.91 -24.77
CA PHE A 469 2.57 7.80 -26.14
C PHE A 469 3.39 6.86 -27.03
N SER A 470 4.58 6.43 -26.58
CA SER A 470 5.44 5.46 -27.28
C SER A 470 5.40 4.08 -26.63
N ASP A 471 4.25 3.65 -26.13
CA ASP A 471 4.06 2.32 -25.51
C ASP A 471 5.03 2.00 -24.35
N GLY A 472 5.40 3.02 -23.59
CA GLY A 472 6.37 2.92 -22.51
C GLY A 472 7.79 2.60 -22.97
N ASP A 473 8.14 2.86 -24.24
CA ASP A 473 9.51 2.68 -24.72
C ASP A 473 10.48 3.65 -24.05
N ILE A 474 11.76 3.28 -24.10
CA ILE A 474 12.84 4.06 -23.49
C ILE A 474 13.24 5.18 -24.46
N PRO A 475 13.29 6.46 -24.04
CA PRO A 475 13.74 7.55 -24.89
C PRO A 475 15.17 7.31 -25.39
N LEU A 476 15.45 7.64 -26.65
CA LEU A 476 16.78 7.46 -27.27
C LEU A 476 17.30 6.00 -27.22
N LYS A 477 16.39 5.02 -27.24
CA LYS A 477 16.74 3.59 -27.31
C LYS A 477 17.67 3.33 -28.51
N GLY A 478 18.85 2.77 -28.25
CA GLY A 478 19.89 2.52 -29.25
C GLY A 478 21.03 3.55 -29.30
N VAL A 479 20.89 4.69 -28.62
CA VAL A 479 22.02 5.61 -28.36
C VAL A 479 22.85 5.06 -27.19
N PRO A 480 24.18 4.87 -27.34
CA PRO A 480 25.05 4.48 -26.24
C PRO A 480 24.92 5.47 -25.08
N GLU A 481 24.91 4.98 -23.84
CA GLU A 481 24.60 5.84 -22.69
C GLU A 481 25.51 7.05 -22.53
N ARG A 482 26.80 6.89 -22.86
CA ARG A 482 27.80 7.97 -22.91
C ARG A 482 27.43 9.11 -23.87
N ASP A 483 26.62 8.83 -24.88
CA ASP A 483 26.26 9.77 -25.94
C ASP A 483 24.86 10.39 -25.70
N ASN A 484 24.13 9.95 -24.66
CA ASN A 484 22.79 10.46 -24.35
C ASN A 484 22.79 11.96 -24.06
N ALA A 485 23.74 12.45 -23.25
CA ALA A 485 23.84 13.88 -22.94
C ALA A 485 24.08 14.72 -24.21
N ALA A 486 24.97 14.25 -25.10
CA ALA A 486 25.25 14.90 -26.37
C ALA A 486 24.04 14.83 -27.32
N ALA A 487 23.33 13.70 -27.38
CA ALA A 487 22.10 13.57 -28.16
C ALA A 487 21.00 14.51 -27.66
N GLN A 488 20.82 14.61 -26.34
CA GLN A 488 19.85 15.50 -25.71
C GLN A 488 20.18 16.98 -25.99
N LEU A 489 21.46 17.36 -25.88
CA LEU A 489 21.95 18.69 -26.23
C LEU A 489 21.75 18.99 -27.73
N ARG A 490 21.97 18.01 -28.61
CA ARG A 490 21.74 18.19 -30.06
C ARG A 490 20.26 18.37 -30.39
N ILE A 491 19.39 17.63 -29.71
CA ILE A 491 17.93 17.79 -29.84
C ILE A 491 17.55 19.19 -29.35
N SER A 492 18.02 19.62 -28.19
CA SER A 492 17.71 20.95 -27.67
C SER A 492 18.28 22.07 -28.54
N THR A 493 19.50 21.95 -29.09
CA THR A 493 20.04 22.95 -30.03
C THR A 493 19.26 23.00 -31.34
N HIS A 494 18.79 21.87 -31.88
CA HIS A 494 17.92 21.88 -33.06
C HIS A 494 16.57 22.58 -32.79
N PHE A 495 16.00 22.38 -31.59
CA PHE A 495 14.81 23.11 -31.16
C PHE A 495 15.10 24.60 -30.90
N LEU A 496 16.30 24.96 -30.42
CA LEU A 496 16.73 26.33 -30.13
C LEU A 496 17.12 27.13 -31.40
N ASP A 497 17.70 26.50 -32.42
CA ASP A 497 17.93 27.13 -33.73
C ASP A 497 16.62 27.39 -34.47
N SER A 498 15.59 26.59 -34.17
CA SER A 498 14.20 26.86 -34.57
C SER A 498 13.52 27.91 -33.67
N ALA A 499 14.16 28.36 -32.59
CA ALA A 499 13.61 29.22 -31.54
C ALA A 499 13.93 30.72 -31.69
N ALA A 500 14.24 31.20 -32.90
CA ALA A 500 14.05 32.63 -33.23
C ALA A 500 12.59 33.09 -32.99
N THR A 501 11.67 32.14 -32.83
CA THR A 501 10.35 32.31 -32.23
C THR A 501 10.27 31.47 -30.94
N ARG A 502 10.56 32.07 -29.77
CA ARG A 502 10.26 31.44 -28.48
C ARG A 502 8.74 31.25 -28.34
N PRO A 503 8.22 30.04 -28.06
CA PRO A 503 6.91 29.94 -27.44
C PRO A 503 7.05 30.44 -26.00
N SER A 504 6.20 31.39 -25.59
CA SER A 504 5.82 31.52 -24.19
C SER A 504 5.32 30.16 -23.68
N ALA A 505 5.41 29.90 -22.37
CA ALA A 505 4.87 28.68 -21.75
C ALA A 505 3.58 28.22 -22.46
N PRO A 506 3.51 26.98 -22.96
CA PRO A 506 2.38 26.58 -23.78
C PRO A 506 1.10 26.78 -22.94
N PRO A 507 0.06 27.45 -23.46
CA PRO A 507 -1.25 27.30 -22.86
C PRO A 507 -1.56 25.80 -22.85
N ILE A 508 -2.02 25.29 -21.71
CA ILE A 508 -2.47 23.90 -21.56
C ILE A 508 -3.33 23.57 -22.79
N PRO A 509 -2.96 22.59 -23.63
CA PRO A 509 -3.76 22.26 -24.79
C PRO A 509 -5.07 21.62 -24.30
N LEU A 510 -6.15 22.39 -24.33
CA LEU A 510 -7.50 21.83 -24.42
C LEU A 510 -7.60 21.17 -25.81
N ILE A 511 -7.23 19.89 -25.90
CA ILE A 511 -7.56 19.05 -27.05
C ILE A 511 -8.48 17.93 -26.55
N PRO A 512 -9.60 17.67 -27.24
CA PRO A 512 -10.76 16.99 -26.70
C PRO A 512 -10.51 15.48 -26.58
N LEU A 513 -10.99 14.88 -25.50
CA LEU A 513 -11.11 13.43 -25.39
C LEU A 513 -12.09 12.93 -26.47
N PRO A 514 -11.81 11.81 -27.17
CA PRO A 514 -12.75 11.23 -28.10
C PRO A 514 -13.85 10.52 -27.31
N LEU A 515 -14.94 11.21 -27.02
CA LEU A 515 -16.23 10.58 -26.83
C LEU A 515 -17.01 10.78 -28.12
N GLY A 516 -17.35 9.68 -28.78
CA GLY A 516 -18.16 9.73 -29.98
C GLY A 516 -19.45 10.50 -29.69
N THR A 517 -19.67 11.59 -30.40
CA THR A 517 -20.83 11.80 -31.29
C THR A 517 -20.69 13.15 -31.97
N GLU A 518 -21.19 13.21 -33.19
CA GLU A 518 -21.18 14.34 -34.12
C GLU A 518 -21.38 15.70 -33.45
N SER A 519 -20.58 16.68 -33.89
CA SER A 519 -20.74 18.11 -33.64
C SER A 519 -22.23 18.50 -33.63
N ILE A 520 -22.74 18.80 -32.43
CA ILE A 520 -24.07 19.37 -32.24
C ILE A 520 -23.95 20.83 -32.71
N SER A 521 -24.45 21.11 -33.92
CA SER A 521 -24.51 22.48 -34.43
C SER A 521 -25.28 23.40 -33.48
N SER A 522 -25.01 24.70 -33.53
CA SER A 522 -25.69 25.74 -32.75
C SER A 522 -27.22 25.76 -32.93
N GLU A 523 -27.74 25.13 -33.98
CA GLU A 523 -29.17 24.87 -34.19
C GLU A 523 -29.73 23.74 -33.32
N ARG A 524 -28.96 22.68 -33.08
CA ARG A 524 -29.35 21.56 -32.21
C ARG A 524 -29.26 21.96 -30.73
N TRP A 525 -28.32 22.84 -30.36
CA TRP A 525 -28.24 23.50 -29.03
C TRP A 525 -29.56 24.21 -28.65
N ARG A 526 -30.14 25.00 -29.57
CA ARG A 526 -31.44 25.67 -29.33
C ARG A 526 -32.59 24.67 -29.09
N SER A 527 -32.55 23.50 -29.72
CA SER A 527 -33.58 22.46 -29.53
C SER A 527 -33.43 21.71 -28.19
N THR A 528 -32.20 21.50 -27.72
CA THR A 528 -31.92 20.74 -26.48
C THR A 528 -32.22 21.55 -25.23
N VAL A 529 -31.87 22.85 -25.23
CA VAL A 529 -32.17 23.79 -24.13
C VAL A 529 -33.68 24.06 -24.02
N SER A 530 -34.40 24.11 -25.15
CA SER A 530 -35.86 24.26 -25.17
C SER A 530 -36.63 23.03 -24.66
N ALA A 531 -36.00 21.85 -24.60
CA ALA A 531 -36.68 20.60 -24.29
C ALA A 531 -36.70 20.23 -22.79
N HIS A 532 -35.89 20.89 -21.95
CA HIS A 532 -35.72 20.52 -20.54
C HIS A 532 -36.06 21.70 -19.63
N ARG A 533 -37.00 21.51 -18.70
CA ARG A 533 -37.37 22.55 -17.74
C ARG A 533 -36.32 22.64 -16.63
N PRO A 534 -35.80 23.84 -16.32
CA PRO A 534 -34.93 24.05 -15.17
C PRO A 534 -35.70 23.84 -13.86
N GLU A 535 -35.04 23.26 -12.86
CA GLU A 535 -35.60 23.03 -11.53
C GLU A 535 -35.11 24.13 -10.57
N TRP A 536 -36.04 24.86 -9.96
CA TRP A 536 -35.73 25.96 -9.04
C TRP A 536 -35.83 25.48 -7.59
N THR A 537 -34.78 25.72 -6.80
CA THR A 537 -34.75 25.35 -5.39
C THR A 537 -35.03 26.57 -4.52
N ARG A 538 -35.94 26.40 -3.56
CA ARG A 538 -36.29 27.43 -2.56
C ARG A 538 -35.39 27.31 -1.34
N GLY A 539 -34.99 28.45 -0.80
CA GLY A 539 -34.25 28.56 0.46
C GLY A 539 -35.13 28.39 1.69
N ASN A 540 -34.52 28.56 2.86
CA ASN A 540 -35.24 28.63 4.13
C ASN A 540 -35.05 30.02 4.75
N PRO A 541 -36.08 30.88 4.82
CA PRO A 541 -37.50 30.61 4.57
C PRO A 541 -37.88 30.46 3.08
N PRO A 542 -38.96 29.71 2.75
CA PRO A 542 -39.31 29.29 1.38
C PRO A 542 -39.76 30.41 0.44
N VAL A 543 -39.78 31.65 0.91
CA VAL A 543 -40.08 32.86 0.14
C VAL A 543 -38.87 33.32 -0.71
N PHE A 544 -37.71 32.68 -0.56
CA PHE A 544 -36.50 32.94 -1.35
C PHE A 544 -36.19 31.78 -2.28
N VAL A 545 -35.64 32.11 -3.45
CA VAL A 545 -35.12 31.20 -4.46
C VAL A 545 -33.60 31.25 -4.37
N ASP A 546 -32.98 30.10 -4.14
CA ASP A 546 -31.57 29.99 -3.79
C ASP A 546 -30.72 29.46 -4.94
N SER A 547 -31.28 28.60 -5.79
CA SER A 547 -30.56 28.06 -6.93
C SER A 547 -31.48 27.60 -8.05
N VAL A 548 -30.88 27.39 -9.21
CA VAL A 548 -31.51 26.72 -10.36
C VAL A 548 -30.62 25.59 -10.85
N THR A 549 -31.21 24.40 -10.99
CA THR A 549 -30.54 23.18 -11.41
C THR A 549 -31.03 22.75 -12.79
N PHE A 550 -30.07 22.41 -13.64
CA PHE A 550 -30.29 21.86 -14.96
C PHE A 550 -29.96 20.36 -14.91
N PRO A 551 -30.93 19.46 -15.19
CA PRO A 551 -30.81 18.01 -14.95
C PRO A 551 -29.80 17.28 -15.85
N GLN A 552 -29.19 17.95 -16.83
CA GLN A 552 -28.04 17.45 -17.59
C GLN A 552 -27.05 18.59 -17.82
N VAL A 553 -25.75 18.26 -17.88
CA VAL A 553 -24.69 19.15 -18.36
C VAL A 553 -25.13 19.67 -19.73
N LEU A 554 -25.46 20.96 -19.81
CA LEU A 554 -26.00 21.53 -21.04
C LEU A 554 -24.98 21.39 -22.19
N THR A 555 -23.67 21.51 -21.90
CA THR A 555 -22.61 21.20 -22.88
C THR A 555 -21.32 20.68 -22.24
N ASP A 556 -20.46 20.09 -23.06
CA ASP A 556 -19.06 19.76 -22.81
C ASP A 556 -18.12 20.98 -22.62
N LYS A 557 -18.63 22.22 -22.75
CA LYS A 557 -17.87 23.47 -22.56
C LYS A 557 -18.20 24.14 -21.21
N PRO A 558 -17.24 24.88 -20.62
CA PRO A 558 -17.47 25.63 -19.39
C PRO A 558 -18.23 26.93 -19.70
N TYR A 559 -19.54 26.84 -19.90
CA TYR A 559 -20.39 28.02 -19.99
C TYR A 559 -20.34 28.80 -18.67
N THR A 560 -20.33 30.12 -18.78
CA THR A 560 -20.54 31.00 -17.63
C THR A 560 -21.98 31.48 -17.64
N TYR A 561 -22.51 31.81 -16.46
CA TYR A 561 -23.90 32.24 -16.32
C TYR A 561 -23.95 33.70 -15.91
N ARG A 562 -24.75 34.49 -16.64
CA ARG A 562 -25.14 35.84 -16.25
C ARG A 562 -26.50 35.79 -15.57
N VAL A 563 -26.62 36.39 -14.39
CA VAL A 563 -27.87 36.44 -13.64
C VAL A 563 -28.38 37.86 -13.57
N VAL A 564 -29.60 38.10 -14.03
CA VAL A 564 -30.29 39.40 -13.94
C VAL A 564 -31.46 39.27 -12.98
N LYS A 565 -31.52 40.14 -11.96
CA LYS A 565 -32.54 40.15 -10.91
C LYS A 565 -33.33 41.45 -10.97
N GLY A 566 -34.62 41.39 -11.31
CA GLY A 566 -35.51 42.56 -11.34
C GLY A 566 -35.04 43.68 -12.28
N GLY A 567 -34.21 43.36 -13.29
CA GLY A 567 -33.55 44.31 -14.19
C GLY A 567 -32.15 44.76 -13.77
N GLU A 568 -31.68 44.36 -12.58
CA GLU A 568 -30.30 44.56 -12.13
C GLU A 568 -29.42 43.39 -12.57
N ASP A 569 -28.33 43.67 -13.28
CA ASP A 569 -27.35 42.66 -13.68
C ASP A 569 -26.42 42.34 -12.49
N LEU A 570 -26.48 41.10 -12.00
CA LEU A 570 -25.63 40.62 -10.90
C LEU A 570 -24.27 40.11 -11.40
N GLY A 571 -24.03 40.17 -12.70
CA GLY A 571 -22.78 39.83 -13.35
C GLY A 571 -22.72 38.38 -13.84
N VAL A 572 -21.58 38.06 -14.45
CA VAL A 572 -21.27 36.75 -15.03
C VAL A 572 -20.34 36.00 -14.07
N LYS A 573 -20.66 34.75 -13.71
CA LYS A 573 -19.73 33.89 -12.96
C LYS A 573 -19.59 32.51 -13.59
N PRO A 574 -18.43 31.85 -13.38
CA PRO A 574 -18.27 30.44 -13.71
C PRO A 574 -18.96 29.53 -12.69
N SER A 575 -19.74 30.06 -11.74
CA SER A 575 -20.22 29.27 -10.61
C SER A 575 -21.41 28.39 -10.96
N TYR A 576 -21.06 27.14 -11.26
CA TYR A 576 -21.97 26.02 -11.23
C TYR A 576 -21.31 24.86 -10.49
N GLU A 577 -22.08 24.17 -9.65
CA GLU A 577 -21.68 22.88 -9.11
C GLU A 577 -22.12 21.80 -10.09
N VAL A 578 -21.17 20.98 -10.56
CA VAL A 578 -21.47 19.75 -11.29
C VAL A 578 -21.67 18.66 -10.26
N GLN A 579 -22.89 18.16 -10.14
CA GLN A 579 -23.19 17.05 -9.24
C GLN A 579 -22.70 15.72 -9.84
N GLN A 580 -22.60 14.68 -9.02
CA GLN A 580 -22.09 13.36 -9.43
C GLN A 580 -22.93 12.72 -10.56
N ASP A 581 -24.20 13.13 -10.70
CA ASP A 581 -25.11 12.69 -11.75
C ASP A 581 -25.01 13.50 -13.06
N GLY A 582 -24.13 14.52 -13.09
CA GLY A 582 -23.95 15.41 -14.22
C GLY A 582 -24.96 16.57 -14.29
N SER A 583 -25.81 16.78 -13.28
CA SER A 583 -26.61 18.00 -13.22
C SER A 583 -25.75 19.23 -12.90
N GLN A 584 -26.12 20.40 -13.42
CA GLN A 584 -25.43 21.67 -13.16
C GLN A 584 -26.32 22.61 -12.37
N THR A 585 -25.82 23.15 -11.26
CA THR A 585 -26.59 24.06 -10.40
C THR A 585 -25.96 25.43 -10.32
N VAL A 586 -26.71 26.47 -10.70
CA VAL A 586 -26.33 27.88 -10.53
C VAL A 586 -26.83 28.35 -9.16
N ASN A 587 -25.89 28.72 -8.28
CA ASN A 587 -26.18 29.16 -6.92
C ASN A 587 -26.37 30.68 -6.85
N LEU A 588 -27.61 31.14 -6.66
CA LEU A 588 -27.96 32.57 -6.66
C LEU A 588 -27.41 33.31 -5.43
N LEU A 589 -27.13 32.62 -4.33
CA LEU A 589 -26.53 33.24 -3.14
C LEU A 589 -25.17 33.83 -3.49
N GLU A 590 -24.41 33.18 -4.38
CA GLU A 590 -23.13 33.70 -4.79
C GLU A 590 -23.26 34.99 -5.59
N TYR A 591 -24.31 35.14 -6.41
CA TYR A 591 -24.55 36.34 -7.19
C TYR A 591 -25.13 37.48 -6.35
N ASN A 592 -25.91 37.16 -5.32
CA ASN A 592 -26.67 38.12 -4.54
C ASN A 592 -26.17 38.23 -3.08
N GLN A 593 -24.85 38.36 -2.91
CA GLN A 593 -24.17 38.69 -1.63
C GLN A 593 -24.53 37.75 -0.46
N GLY A 594 -24.75 36.47 -0.74
CA GLY A 594 -25.09 35.45 0.25
C GLY A 594 -26.59 35.29 0.54
N TYR A 595 -27.46 36.00 -0.17
CA TYR A 595 -28.92 35.93 0.01
C TYR A 595 -29.62 35.36 -1.22
N GLY A 596 -30.63 34.51 -1.00
CA GLY A 596 -31.55 34.10 -2.06
C GLY A 596 -32.35 35.27 -2.63
N VAL A 597 -32.96 35.07 -3.80
CA VAL A 597 -33.81 36.08 -4.45
C VAL A 597 -35.25 35.89 -4.02
N HIS A 598 -35.91 36.94 -3.53
CA HIS A 598 -37.32 36.87 -3.10
C HIS A 598 -38.23 36.42 -4.26
N GLU A 599 -39.19 35.52 -4.00
CA GLU A 599 -39.97 34.82 -5.04
C GLU A 599 -40.79 35.76 -5.95
N THR A 600 -41.11 36.96 -5.47
CA THR A 600 -41.84 37.99 -6.21
C THR A 600 -40.95 38.78 -7.18
N THR A 601 -39.64 38.64 -7.09
CA THR A 601 -38.67 39.37 -7.93
C THR A 601 -38.37 38.55 -9.18
N PRO A 602 -38.48 39.14 -10.40
CA PRO A 602 -38.11 38.44 -11.63
C PRO A 602 -36.63 38.07 -11.65
N VAL A 603 -36.29 36.87 -12.13
CA VAL A 603 -34.89 36.45 -12.34
C VAL A 603 -34.75 35.89 -13.75
N GLU A 604 -33.71 36.29 -14.46
CA GLU A 604 -33.33 35.79 -15.77
C GLU A 604 -31.90 35.25 -15.69
N VAL A 605 -31.69 34.03 -16.15
CA VAL A 605 -30.38 33.38 -16.20
C VAL A 605 -30.02 33.16 -17.65
N TYR A 606 -28.90 33.76 -18.06
CA TYR A 606 -28.36 33.65 -19.40
C TYR A 606 -27.11 32.78 -19.37
N ALA A 607 -27.03 31.78 -20.25
CA ALA A 607 -25.78 31.11 -20.53
C ALA A 607 -25.00 31.95 -21.55
N VAL A 608 -23.74 32.24 -21.23
CA VAL A 608 -22.83 33.00 -22.08
C VAL A 608 -21.85 32.01 -22.72
N ASP A 609 -21.89 31.92 -24.05
CA ASP A 609 -20.96 31.07 -24.80
C ASP A 609 -19.53 31.64 -24.69
N PRO A 610 -18.54 30.86 -24.21
CA PRO A 610 -17.17 31.35 -24.05
C PRO A 610 -16.44 31.63 -25.37
N ASP A 611 -16.92 31.11 -26.50
CA ASP A 611 -16.23 31.25 -27.79
C ASP A 611 -16.69 32.49 -28.59
N ASP A 612 -17.97 32.89 -28.48
CA ASP A 612 -18.53 34.02 -29.23
C ASP A 612 -19.26 35.07 -28.37
N GLU A 613 -19.21 34.92 -27.04
CA GLU A 613 -19.85 35.78 -26.03
C GLU A 613 -21.37 35.96 -26.22
N ARG A 614 -22.02 35.09 -27.01
CA ARG A 614 -23.47 35.18 -27.19
C ARG A 614 -24.20 34.71 -25.95
N GLU A 615 -25.16 35.54 -25.54
CA GLU A 615 -26.02 35.25 -24.40
C GLU A 615 -27.32 34.58 -24.85
N THR A 616 -27.61 33.41 -24.26
CA THR A 616 -28.87 32.68 -24.49
C THR A 616 -29.62 32.60 -23.17
N LEU A 617 -30.87 33.06 -23.13
CA LEU A 617 -31.73 32.90 -21.95
C LEU A 617 -32.04 31.41 -21.73
N VAL A 618 -31.61 30.86 -20.59
CA VAL A 618 -31.73 29.42 -20.27
C VAL A 618 -32.70 29.13 -19.13
N ALA A 619 -32.95 30.09 -18.24
CA ALA A 619 -33.97 29.98 -17.20
C ALA A 619 -34.57 31.34 -16.86
N GLU A 620 -35.87 31.36 -16.55
CA GLU A 620 -36.55 32.55 -16.04
C GLU A 620 -37.46 32.18 -14.87
N TRP A 621 -37.51 33.08 -13.88
CA TRP A 621 -38.38 33.00 -12.71
C TRP A 621 -39.24 34.25 -12.62
N ASN A 622 -40.55 34.07 -12.48
CA ASN A 622 -41.54 35.14 -12.23
C ASN A 622 -41.42 36.36 -13.17
N ASN A 623 -41.27 36.13 -14.48
CA ASN A 623 -41.22 37.19 -15.50
C ASN A 623 -42.66 37.66 -15.88
N PRO A 624 -43.05 38.92 -15.59
CA PRO A 624 -44.39 39.41 -15.88
C PRO A 624 -44.68 39.60 -17.38
N LYS A 625 -43.66 39.60 -18.26
CA LYS A 625 -43.82 39.82 -19.71
C LYS A 625 -44.18 38.55 -20.51
N ARG A 626 -44.22 37.37 -19.87
CA ARG A 626 -44.42 36.06 -20.53
C ARG A 626 -45.46 35.16 -19.84
N ARG A 627 -46.31 35.71 -18.97
CA ARG A 627 -47.43 34.97 -18.34
C ARG A 627 -48.59 34.76 -19.29
#